data_AF-A0A0W1RSL5-F1
#
_entry.id   AF-A0A0W1RSL5-F1
#
_cell.length_a   1.000
_cell.length_b   1.000
_cell.length_c   1.000
_cell.angle_alpha   90.00
_cell.angle_beta   90.00
_cell.angle_gamma   90.00
#
_symmetry.space_group_name_H-M   'P 1'
#
loop_
_entity.id
_entity.type
_entity.pdbx_description
1 polymer ?
#
loop_
_entity_poly.entity_id
_entity_poly.type
_entity_poly.pdbx_seq_one_letter_code
_entity_poly.pdbx_strand_id
1 'polypeptide(L)'
;MRRDYFELDVRDVDWYEGGEPPRQPTVSIDFYGPPEELRERFSAPGGDVLASGDLDVSLRLQGPINETDTRGVVSVTDRLTGDYVLELNADAEDVLYFIGAAREYGRNSDDKDGHYRVDVAIEGEHFATFEKSMFLVYDVDGSLLRGRSLIPSGVEL
;
A
#
# COMPACT_ATOMS: atom_id res chain seq x y z
N MET A 1 8.62 8.30 -12.86
CA MET A 1 7.32 8.99 -12.68
C MET A 1 7.42 9.99 -11.55
N ARG A 2 6.71 11.12 -11.64
CA ARG A 2 6.69 12.11 -10.57
C ARG A 2 5.64 11.75 -9.53
N ARG A 3 5.91 12.04 -8.25
CA ARG A 3 5.02 11.71 -7.13
C ARG A 3 3.70 12.48 -7.15
N ASP A 4 3.71 13.68 -7.74
CA ASP A 4 2.52 14.53 -7.90
C ASP A 4 1.58 14.08 -9.04
N TYR A 5 1.90 12.98 -9.73
CA TYR A 5 0.98 12.33 -10.66
C TYR A 5 0.04 11.32 -10.00
N PHE A 6 0.21 11.06 -8.70
CA PHE A 6 -0.56 10.05 -7.99
C PHE A 6 -1.44 10.68 -6.92
N GLU A 7 -2.68 10.21 -6.86
CA GLU A 7 -3.59 10.44 -5.75
C GLU A 7 -3.85 9.12 -5.03
N LEU A 8 -4.04 9.17 -3.71
CA LEU A 8 -4.34 8.00 -2.89
C LEU A 8 -5.59 8.23 -2.07
N ASP A 9 -6.49 7.26 -2.17
CA ASP A 9 -7.73 7.19 -1.39
C ASP A 9 -7.81 5.88 -0.63
N VAL A 10 -8.22 5.95 0.63
CA VAL A 10 -8.50 4.78 1.46
C VAL A 10 -9.99 4.53 1.48
N ARG A 11 -10.39 3.27 1.24
CA ARG A 11 -11.78 2.81 1.26
C ARG A 11 -11.94 1.63 2.20
N ASP A 12 -13.17 1.42 2.66
CA ASP A 12 -13.57 0.27 3.48
C ASP A 12 -12.80 0.17 4.81
N VAL A 13 -12.66 1.31 5.50
CA VAL A 13 -11.98 1.40 6.81
C VAL A 13 -12.86 1.97 7.93
N ASP A 14 -14.01 2.56 7.60
CA ASP A 14 -14.89 3.24 8.59
C ASP A 14 -15.39 2.31 9.70
N TRP A 15 -15.51 1.02 9.39
CA TRP A 15 -15.93 -0.01 10.35
C TRP A 15 -14.93 -0.22 11.48
N TYR A 16 -13.65 0.12 11.29
CA TYR A 16 -12.55 -0.16 12.21
C TYR A 16 -12.76 0.49 13.59
N GLU A 17 -13.31 1.70 13.61
CA GLU A 17 -13.73 2.40 14.83
C GLU A 17 -15.26 2.50 14.98
N GLY A 18 -16.00 2.34 13.87
CA GLY A 18 -17.45 2.50 13.84
C GLY A 18 -18.27 1.30 14.32
N GLY A 19 -17.66 0.13 14.52
CA GLY A 19 -18.34 -1.09 14.99
C GLY A 19 -19.27 -1.73 13.95
N GLU A 20 -19.13 -1.37 12.68
CA GLU A 20 -19.77 -2.07 11.56
C GLU A 20 -19.09 -3.43 11.29
N PRO A 21 -19.73 -4.34 10.54
CA PRO A 21 -19.08 -5.57 10.11
C PRO A 21 -17.77 -5.29 9.35
N PRO A 22 -16.68 -6.06 9.61
CA PRO A 22 -15.42 -5.88 8.90
C PRO A 22 -15.56 -5.99 7.38
N ARG A 23 -15.04 -5.01 6.67
CA ARG A 23 -14.88 -4.99 5.20
C ARG A 23 -13.41 -4.96 4.85
N GLN A 24 -13.01 -5.57 3.74
CA GLN A 24 -11.60 -5.63 3.37
C GLN A 24 -11.09 -4.22 3.01
N PRO A 25 -10.09 -3.69 3.74
CA PRO A 25 -9.58 -2.35 3.46
C PRO A 25 -8.92 -2.28 2.08
N THR A 26 -9.18 -1.19 1.35
CA THR A 26 -8.63 -0.97 0.01
C THR A 26 -7.93 0.38 -0.06
N VAL A 27 -6.69 0.38 -0.54
CA VAL A 27 -6.00 1.59 -1.02
C VAL A 27 -6.23 1.70 -2.53
N SER A 28 -6.68 2.87 -2.97
CA SER A 28 -6.82 3.21 -4.39
C SER A 28 -5.75 4.20 -4.75
N ILE A 29 -5.03 3.94 -5.84
CA ILE A 29 -4.01 4.81 -6.37
C ILE A 29 -4.41 5.17 -7.80
N ASP A 30 -4.73 6.45 -8.03
CA ASP A 30 -5.04 6.95 -9.36
C ASP A 30 -3.85 7.71 -9.93
N PHE A 31 -3.54 7.47 -11.20
CA PHE A 31 -2.39 8.02 -11.89
C PHE A 31 -2.81 8.94 -13.03
N TYR A 32 -2.32 10.17 -12.98
CA TYR A 32 -2.62 11.26 -13.91
C TYR A 32 -1.43 11.65 -14.80
N GLY A 33 -0.40 10.80 -14.85
CA GLY A 33 0.76 10.98 -15.74
C GLY A 33 0.64 10.22 -17.06
N PRO A 34 1.73 10.15 -17.85
CA PRO A 34 1.74 9.43 -19.13
C PRO A 34 1.50 7.92 -18.92
N PRO A 35 0.37 7.35 -19.40
CA PRO A 35 -0.04 5.98 -19.08
C PRO A 35 1.00 4.89 -19.42
N GLU A 36 1.78 5.10 -20.47
CA GLU A 36 2.86 4.21 -20.89
C GLU A 36 3.97 4.08 -19.85
N GLU A 37 4.28 5.14 -19.08
CA GLU A 37 5.28 5.07 -18.01
C GLU A 37 4.82 4.13 -16.89
N LEU A 38 3.55 4.20 -16.50
CA LEU A 38 3.00 3.32 -15.48
C LEU A 38 2.96 1.87 -15.96
N ARG A 39 2.47 1.65 -17.19
CA ARG A 39 2.38 0.31 -17.78
C ARG A 39 3.75 -0.35 -17.88
N GLU A 40 4.77 0.38 -18.33
CA GLU A 40 6.14 -0.13 -18.42
C GLU A 40 6.66 -0.57 -17.04
N ARG A 41 6.41 0.22 -15.99
CA ARG A 41 6.86 -0.09 -14.62
C ARG A 41 6.16 -1.28 -13.98
N PHE A 42 4.90 -1.53 -14.36
CA PHE A 42 4.15 -2.71 -13.91
C PHE A 42 4.35 -3.94 -14.80
N SER A 43 5.17 -3.87 -15.86
CA SER A 43 5.36 -4.99 -16.78
C SER A 43 6.48 -5.92 -16.31
N ALA A 44 6.14 -7.19 -16.14
CA ALA A 44 7.10 -8.26 -15.93
C ALA A 44 7.90 -8.57 -17.22
N PRO A 45 9.03 -9.29 -17.12
CA PRO A 45 9.70 -9.86 -18.28
C PRO A 45 8.75 -10.77 -19.08
N GLY A 46 8.31 -10.30 -20.24
CA GLY A 46 7.28 -11.00 -21.06
C GLY A 46 6.09 -10.11 -21.42
N GLY A 47 5.92 -8.97 -20.75
CA GLY A 47 4.88 -7.99 -21.04
C GLY A 47 3.57 -8.19 -20.28
N ASP A 48 3.48 -9.22 -19.43
CA ASP A 48 2.38 -9.38 -18.48
C ASP A 48 2.53 -8.39 -17.31
N VAL A 49 1.43 -8.07 -16.62
CA VAL A 49 1.49 -7.26 -15.39
C VAL A 49 2.14 -8.09 -14.27
N LEU A 50 3.02 -7.46 -13.48
CA LEU A 50 3.66 -8.06 -12.30
C LEU A 50 2.62 -8.71 -11.40
N ALA A 51 2.90 -9.91 -10.89
CA ALA A 51 1.97 -10.57 -9.99
C ALA A 51 1.96 -9.83 -8.65
N SER A 52 0.88 -9.99 -7.88
CA SER A 52 0.85 -9.50 -6.50
C SER A 52 2.06 -10.04 -5.71
N GLY A 53 2.43 -11.30 -5.90
CA GLY A 53 3.61 -11.88 -5.26
C GLY A 53 4.94 -11.18 -5.56
N ASP A 54 5.03 -10.36 -6.61
CA ASP A 54 6.27 -9.71 -7.04
C ASP A 54 6.38 -8.26 -6.55
N LEU A 55 5.38 -7.76 -5.80
CA LEU A 55 5.30 -6.38 -5.35
C LEU A 55 5.29 -6.28 -3.83
N ASP A 56 6.18 -5.41 -3.31
CA ASP A 56 6.21 -5.01 -1.91
C ASP A 56 5.66 -3.60 -1.74
N VAL A 57 4.95 -3.36 -0.64
CA VAL A 57 4.34 -2.08 -0.31
C VAL A 57 4.91 -1.58 1.01
N SER A 58 5.30 -0.31 1.05
CA SER A 58 5.83 0.30 2.25
C SER A 58 5.40 1.76 2.42
N LEU A 59 5.49 2.23 3.66
CA LEU A 59 5.35 3.63 4.07
C LEU A 59 6.64 4.05 4.75
N ARG A 60 7.29 5.10 4.27
CA ARG A 60 8.36 5.79 4.99
C ARG A 60 7.85 7.10 5.55
N LEU A 61 7.89 7.26 6.87
CA LEU A 61 7.53 8.50 7.54
C LEU A 61 8.56 9.58 7.26
N GLN A 62 8.11 10.82 7.05
CA GLN A 62 8.95 12.00 6.90
C GLN A 62 9.07 12.82 8.18
N GLY A 63 8.51 12.32 9.28
CA GLY A 63 8.53 12.92 10.61
C GLY A 63 8.17 11.89 11.69
N PRO A 64 8.09 12.32 12.96
CA PRO A 64 7.73 11.47 14.09
C PRO A 64 6.30 10.95 13.99
N ILE A 65 6.10 9.64 14.19
CA ILE A 65 4.77 8.99 14.06
C ILE A 65 3.67 9.54 14.96
N ASN A 66 4.01 10.26 16.03
CA ASN A 66 3.08 10.82 17.00
C ASN A 66 2.68 12.28 16.72
N GLU A 67 3.14 12.87 15.61
CA GLU A 67 2.74 14.20 15.17
C GLU A 67 1.59 14.10 14.15
N THR A 68 0.51 14.86 14.39
CA THR A 68 -0.75 14.83 13.64
C THR A 68 -0.62 15.21 12.16
N ASP A 69 0.41 15.97 11.78
CA ASP A 69 0.62 16.42 10.39
C ASP A 69 1.78 15.68 9.69
N THR A 70 2.16 14.51 10.21
CA THR A 70 3.27 13.75 9.64
C THR A 70 2.92 13.28 8.24
N ARG A 71 3.75 13.67 7.27
CA ARG A 71 3.66 13.13 5.90
C ARG A 71 4.45 11.83 5.78
N GLY A 72 4.06 11.02 4.82
CA GLY A 72 4.78 9.81 4.46
C GLY A 72 4.94 9.65 2.95
N VAL A 73 5.85 8.75 2.58
CA VAL A 73 5.99 8.29 1.20
C VAL A 73 5.52 6.85 1.15
N VAL A 74 4.46 6.60 0.38
CA VAL A 74 4.03 5.23 0.05
C VAL A 74 4.77 4.81 -1.20
N SER A 75 5.38 3.63 -1.15
CA SER A 75 6.15 3.07 -2.24
C SER A 75 5.66 1.66 -2.56
N VAL A 76 5.56 1.36 -3.86
CA VAL A 76 5.43 0.00 -4.38
C VAL A 76 6.72 -0.34 -5.10
N THR A 77 7.35 -1.44 -4.74
CA THR A 77 8.63 -1.88 -5.29
C THR A 77 8.53 -3.28 -5.87
N ASP A 78 9.25 -3.52 -6.96
CA ASP A 78 9.51 -4.87 -7.45
C ASP A 78 10.36 -5.60 -6.40
N ARG A 79 9.87 -6.73 -5.89
CA ARG A 79 10.53 -7.51 -4.84
C ARG A 79 11.86 -8.10 -5.30
N LEU A 80 11.95 -8.47 -6.59
CA LEU A 80 13.12 -9.13 -7.13
C LEU A 80 14.26 -8.14 -7.38
N THR A 81 13.94 -6.96 -7.92
CA THR A 81 14.97 -5.96 -8.27
C THR A 81 15.16 -4.88 -7.20
N GLY A 82 14.14 -4.63 -6.38
CA GLY A 82 14.08 -3.50 -5.46
C GLY A 82 13.75 -2.16 -6.14
N ASP A 83 13.45 -2.17 -7.44
CA ASP A 83 13.13 -0.95 -8.18
C ASP A 83 11.76 -0.42 -7.79
N TYR A 84 11.64 0.91 -7.73
CA TYR A 84 10.36 1.56 -7.53
C TYR A 84 9.47 1.37 -8.75
N VAL A 85 8.31 0.74 -8.53
CA VAL A 85 7.21 0.68 -9.48
C VAL A 85 6.43 1.99 -9.41
N LEU A 86 6.06 2.44 -8.21
CA LEU A 86 5.52 3.79 -7.98
C LEU A 86 5.92 4.33 -6.60
N GLU A 87 5.86 5.64 -6.46
CA GLU A 87 6.00 6.35 -5.18
C GLU A 87 5.06 7.56 -5.17
N LEU A 88 4.43 7.81 -4.03
CA LEU A 88 3.57 8.97 -3.83
C LEU A 88 3.68 9.52 -2.40
N ASN A 89 3.33 10.80 -2.23
CA ASN A 89 3.22 11.38 -0.90
C ASN A 89 1.81 11.14 -0.35
N ALA A 90 1.70 10.69 0.89
CA ALA A 90 0.43 10.44 1.55
C ALA A 90 0.40 11.11 2.93
N ASP A 91 -0.81 11.26 3.47
CA ASP A 91 -0.95 11.54 4.89
C ASP A 91 -0.59 10.29 5.69
N ALA A 92 0.29 10.42 6.69
CA ALA A 92 0.68 9.25 7.47
C ALA A 92 -0.47 8.75 8.34
N GLU A 93 -1.34 9.64 8.83
CA GLU A 93 -2.48 9.25 9.66
C GLU A 93 -3.44 8.34 8.88
N ASP A 94 -3.82 8.74 7.66
CA ASP A 94 -4.71 7.97 6.79
C ASP A 94 -4.15 6.58 6.47
N VAL A 95 -2.86 6.49 6.12
CA VAL A 95 -2.21 5.22 5.79
C VAL A 95 -2.03 4.34 7.03
N LEU A 96 -1.72 4.92 8.20
CA LEU A 96 -1.62 4.17 9.45
C LEU A 96 -2.98 3.67 9.94
N TYR A 97 -4.03 4.47 9.76
CA TYR A 97 -5.41 4.08 10.03
C TYR A 97 -5.82 2.91 9.14
N PHE A 98 -5.54 2.99 7.84
CA PHE A 98 -5.72 1.90 6.89
C PHE A 98 -5.00 0.60 7.32
N ILE A 99 -3.73 0.70 7.71
CA ILE A 99 -2.95 -0.44 8.21
C ILE A 99 -3.58 -1.05 9.46
N GLY A 100 -4.11 -0.21 10.36
CA GLY A 100 -4.86 -0.64 11.54
C GLY A 100 -6.10 -1.46 11.19
N ALA A 101 -6.92 -0.94 10.26
CA ALA A 101 -8.10 -1.62 9.75
C ALA A 101 -7.73 -2.95 9.07
N ALA A 102 -6.68 -2.98 8.24
CA ALA A 102 -6.23 -4.18 7.54
C ALA A 102 -5.75 -5.27 8.51
N ARG A 103 -5.04 -4.85 9.57
CA ARG A 103 -4.63 -5.76 10.65
C ARG A 103 -5.82 -6.39 11.33
N GLU A 104 -6.84 -5.59 11.66
CA GLU A 104 -8.03 -6.09 12.34
C GLU A 104 -8.88 -6.97 11.42
N TYR A 105 -8.97 -6.62 10.14
CA TYR A 105 -9.66 -7.42 9.14
C TYR A 105 -9.06 -8.83 9.07
N GLY A 106 -7.73 -8.92 8.94
CA GLY A 106 -7.01 -10.20 8.88
C GLY A 106 -7.06 -11.05 10.15
N ARG A 107 -7.49 -10.49 11.31
CA ARG A 107 -7.76 -11.28 12.53
C ARG A 107 -9.15 -11.89 12.55
N ASN A 108 -10.11 -11.24 11.89
CA ASN A 108 -11.51 -11.61 11.89
C ASN A 108 -11.93 -12.40 10.65
N SER A 109 -11.12 -12.39 9.59
CA SER A 109 -11.32 -13.23 8.42
C SER A 109 -10.57 -14.56 8.56
N ASP A 110 -11.19 -15.65 8.10
CA ASP A 110 -10.49 -16.92 7.83
C ASP A 110 -9.62 -16.82 6.55
N ASP A 111 -9.53 -15.62 5.97
CA ASP A 111 -8.90 -15.37 4.68
C ASP A 111 -7.38 -15.27 4.84
N LYS A 112 -6.68 -16.20 4.20
CA LYS A 112 -5.22 -16.28 4.19
C LYS A 112 -4.60 -15.54 3.00
N ASP A 113 -5.42 -15.11 2.03
CA ASP A 113 -4.95 -14.67 0.73
C ASP A 113 -4.70 -13.15 0.67
N GLY A 114 -5.29 -12.35 1.56
CA GLY A 114 -4.99 -10.91 1.66
C GLY A 114 -5.65 -10.20 2.85
N HIS A 115 -4.88 -9.38 3.56
CA HIS A 115 -5.41 -8.50 4.63
C HIS A 115 -5.93 -7.18 4.09
N TYR A 116 -5.51 -6.79 2.88
CA TYR A 116 -5.91 -5.57 2.22
C TYR A 116 -5.73 -5.67 0.70
N ARG A 117 -6.35 -4.73 -0.01
CA ARG A 117 -6.28 -4.61 -1.47
C ARG A 117 -5.62 -3.31 -1.89
N VAL A 118 -4.88 -3.36 -2.99
CA VAL A 118 -4.37 -2.17 -3.70
C VAL A 118 -4.98 -2.15 -5.09
N ASP A 119 -5.80 -1.14 -5.37
CA ASP A 119 -6.31 -0.83 -6.70
C ASP A 119 -5.44 0.25 -7.34
N VAL A 120 -5.05 0.03 -8.59
CA VAL A 120 -4.35 1.01 -9.40
C VAL A 120 -5.23 1.38 -10.59
N ALA A 121 -5.40 2.68 -10.82
CA ALA A 121 -6.14 3.25 -11.93
C ALA A 121 -5.27 4.25 -12.71
N ILE A 122 -5.66 4.51 -13.95
CA ILE A 122 -5.09 5.56 -14.81
C ILE A 122 -6.24 6.48 -15.21
N GLU A 123 -6.20 7.73 -14.77
CA GLU A 123 -7.27 8.72 -14.98
C GLU A 123 -8.67 8.18 -14.65
N GLY A 124 -8.79 7.44 -13.54
CA GLY A 124 -10.02 6.81 -13.07
C GLY A 124 -10.41 5.50 -13.77
N GLU A 125 -9.69 5.08 -14.82
CA GLU A 125 -9.89 3.77 -15.45
C GLU A 125 -9.09 2.69 -14.72
N HIS A 126 -9.75 1.59 -14.34
CA HIS A 126 -9.11 0.47 -13.67
C HIS A 126 -7.94 -0.09 -14.51
N PHE A 127 -6.78 -0.25 -13.87
CA PHE A 127 -5.59 -0.82 -14.49
C PHE A 127 -5.23 -2.18 -13.89
N ALA A 128 -5.09 -2.26 -12.56
CA ALA A 128 -4.69 -3.50 -11.88
C ALA A 128 -5.19 -3.53 -10.43
N THR A 129 -5.30 -4.74 -9.88
CA THR A 129 -5.65 -4.97 -8.47
C THR A 129 -4.71 -6.00 -7.87
N PHE A 130 -4.23 -5.74 -6.65
CA PHE A 130 -3.32 -6.60 -5.92
C PHE A 130 -3.84 -6.90 -4.51
N GLU A 131 -4.04 -8.19 -4.22
CA GLU A 131 -4.33 -8.67 -2.87
C GLU A 131 -3.04 -8.82 -2.07
N LYS A 132 -2.98 -8.24 -0.87
CA LYS A 132 -1.74 -8.09 -0.09
C LYS A 132 -1.93 -8.46 1.37
N SER A 133 -0.86 -8.95 1.99
CA SER A 133 -0.82 -9.27 3.43
C SER A 133 0.34 -8.61 4.18
N MET A 134 1.40 -8.21 3.49
CA MET A 134 2.53 -7.49 4.06
C MET A 134 2.48 -5.99 3.69
N PHE A 135 2.75 -5.13 4.66
CA PHE A 135 2.91 -3.68 4.47
C PHE A 135 3.95 -3.19 5.49
N LEU A 136 5.08 -2.67 5.02
CA LEU A 136 6.18 -2.30 5.92
C LEU A 136 6.17 -0.80 6.24
N VAL A 137 6.38 -0.45 7.50
CA VAL A 137 6.43 0.95 7.94
C VAL A 137 7.81 1.26 8.47
N TYR A 138 8.42 2.32 7.96
CA TYR A 138 9.74 2.80 8.36
C TYR A 138 9.65 4.22 8.94
N ASP A 139 10.47 4.51 9.94
CA ASP A 139 10.64 5.87 10.44
C ASP A 139 11.53 6.73 9.49
N VAL A 140 11.75 7.98 9.88
CA VAL A 140 12.56 8.95 9.13
C VAL A 140 14.01 8.48 8.93
N ASP A 141 14.55 7.75 9.91
CA ASP A 141 15.91 7.21 9.90
C ASP A 141 16.02 5.91 9.07
N GLY A 142 14.88 5.36 8.63
CA GLY A 142 14.81 4.11 7.87
C GLY A 142 14.73 2.86 8.75
N SER A 143 14.45 3.01 10.04
CA SER A 143 14.26 1.87 10.95
C SER A 143 12.87 1.27 10.77
N LEU A 144 12.78 -0.05 10.68
CA LEU A 144 11.52 -0.76 10.56
C LEU A 144 10.70 -0.68 11.86
N LEU A 145 9.51 -0.09 11.77
CA LEU A 145 8.51 -0.04 12.83
C LEU A 145 7.64 -1.30 12.80
N ARG A 146 8.19 -2.42 13.28
CA ARG A 146 7.50 -3.74 13.27
C ARG A 146 6.10 -3.70 13.88
N GLY A 147 5.91 -3.02 15.02
CA GLY A 147 4.59 -2.89 15.67
C GLY A 147 3.55 -2.09 14.88
N ARG A 148 4.00 -1.33 13.87
CA ARG A 148 3.16 -0.54 12.97
C ARG A 148 3.05 -1.14 11.57
N SER A 149 3.76 -2.24 11.30
CA SER A 149 3.74 -2.93 10.01
C SER A 149 2.71 -4.06 9.98
N LEU A 150 2.27 -4.47 8.80
CA LEU A 150 1.62 -5.76 8.56
C LEU A 150 2.70 -6.76 8.16
N ILE A 151 2.90 -7.78 8.97
CA ILE A 151 3.89 -8.83 8.72
C ILE A 151 3.16 -10.17 8.92
N PRO A 152 2.96 -10.96 7.85
CA PRO A 152 2.32 -12.26 7.97
C PRO A 152 3.08 -13.19 8.92
N SER A 153 2.32 -14.00 9.67
CA SER A 153 2.86 -15.02 10.57
C SER A 153 3.74 -16.01 9.80
N GLY A 154 5.02 -16.12 10.19
CA GLY A 154 5.98 -17.06 9.56
C GLY A 154 6.96 -16.42 8.58
N VAL A 155 6.93 -15.10 8.40
CA VAL A 155 7.98 -14.38 7.67
C VAL A 155 9.05 -13.88 8.64
N GLU A 156 10.31 -14.26 8.42
CA GLU A 156 11.47 -13.61 9.03
C GLU A 156 11.95 -12.48 8.12
N LEU A 157 12.10 -11.28 8.70
CA LEU A 157 12.64 -10.07 8.05
C LEU A 157 14.08 -9.83 8.47
#